data_AF-A0A379LZ28-F1
#
_entry.id   AF-A0A379LZ28-F1
#
_cell.length_a   1.000
_cell.length_b   1.000
_cell.length_c   1.000
_cell.angle_alpha   90.00
_cell.angle_beta   90.00
_cell.angle_gamma   90.00
#
_symmetry.space_group_name_H-M   'P 1'
#
loop_
_entity.id
_entity.type
_entity.pdbx_description
1 polymer ?
#
loop_
_entity_poly.entity_id
_entity_poly.type
_entity_poly.pdbx_seq_one_letter_code
_entity_poly.pdbx_strand_id
1 'polypeptide(L)'
;MTVLILGGTGEARALAAALDDDAIEFESSLAGRVRNPRLPVGPVRIGGFGGAEGLARYLSERGIRAVVDATHPFAAGISANAAAACTVAHVPLLRLQRPGWHDRHGRWTWVDDHHAAARNAATGRRIFLSTGRQTLDRFVGPLAAHDVLVRVVDPVTTDVPPSWSVLLGRGPYTRDDERKLLLDNRIDTLVTKDSGGSFTRGKLDAADELGVRVIVVRRPAAPHGVATVDSVTTARDWVLRVSEVRPADLRNADRRPFSSLPAVPGATAPSAGLRA
;
A
#
# COMPACT_ATOMS: atom_id res chain seq x y z
N MET A 1 -20.10 -16.23 -4.02
CA MET A 1 -20.01 -15.02 -3.18
C MET A 1 -18.87 -14.22 -3.75
N THR A 2 -19.13 -13.03 -4.29
CA THR A 2 -18.07 -12.29 -4.98
C THR A 2 -17.31 -11.36 -4.02
N VAL A 3 -16.00 -11.58 -3.89
CA VAL A 3 -15.06 -10.71 -3.18
C VAL A 3 -14.46 -9.70 -4.16
N LEU A 4 -14.37 -8.42 -3.78
CA LEU A 4 -13.65 -7.41 -4.56
C LEU A 4 -12.26 -7.19 -3.98
N ILE A 5 -11.21 -7.43 -4.77
CA ILE A 5 -9.83 -7.10 -4.40
C ILE A 5 -9.44 -5.78 -5.08
N LEU A 6 -9.30 -4.72 -4.30
CA LEU A 6 -8.72 -3.46 -4.80
C LEU A 6 -7.19 -3.65 -4.86
N GLY A 7 -6.63 -3.67 -6.06
CA GLY A 7 -5.29 -4.23 -6.30
C GLY A 7 -4.24 -3.25 -6.82
N GLY A 8 -3.17 -3.82 -7.37
CA GLY A 8 -2.00 -3.09 -7.90
C GLY A 8 -0.69 -3.38 -7.15
N THR A 9 -0.72 -4.29 -6.18
CA THR A 9 0.45 -4.70 -5.38
C THR A 9 0.83 -6.17 -5.65
N GLY A 10 1.91 -6.65 -5.05
CA GLY A 10 2.24 -8.08 -5.06
C GLY A 10 1.26 -8.87 -4.20
N GLU A 11 0.90 -8.31 -3.06
CA GLU A 11 -0.02 -8.88 -2.06
C GLU A 11 -1.41 -9.08 -2.63
N ALA A 12 -1.93 -8.12 -3.41
CA ALA A 12 -3.21 -8.27 -4.11
C ALA A 12 -3.22 -9.45 -5.08
N ARG A 13 -2.11 -9.64 -5.82
CA ARG A 13 -1.98 -10.75 -6.78
C ARG A 13 -1.84 -12.10 -6.08
N ALA A 14 -1.09 -12.13 -4.98
CA ALA A 14 -0.95 -13.32 -4.16
C ALA A 14 -2.27 -13.70 -3.47
N LEU A 15 -3.06 -12.72 -3.02
CA LEU A 15 -4.40 -12.97 -2.48
C LEU A 15 -5.35 -13.49 -3.56
N ALA A 16 -5.35 -12.91 -4.77
CA ALA A 16 -6.15 -13.43 -5.88
C ALA A 16 -5.83 -14.90 -6.18
N ALA A 17 -4.54 -15.27 -6.23
CA ALA A 17 -4.12 -16.65 -6.41
C ALA A 17 -4.64 -17.56 -5.29
N ALA A 18 -4.51 -17.13 -4.03
CA ALA A 18 -4.96 -17.93 -2.90
C ALA A 18 -6.49 -18.12 -2.87
N LEU A 19 -7.28 -17.13 -3.32
CA LEU A 19 -8.73 -17.27 -3.45
C LEU A 19 -9.14 -18.16 -4.63
N ASP A 20 -8.38 -18.12 -5.73
CA ASP A 20 -8.57 -18.99 -6.89
C ASP A 20 -8.34 -20.47 -6.51
N ASP A 21 -7.26 -20.76 -5.78
CA ASP A 21 -6.93 -22.09 -5.26
C ASP A 21 -8.04 -22.65 -4.34
N ASP A 22 -8.73 -21.78 -3.60
CA ASP A 22 -9.85 -22.13 -2.72
C ASP A 22 -11.22 -22.20 -3.44
N ALA A 23 -11.24 -21.95 -4.76
CA ALA A 23 -12.46 -21.80 -5.54
C ALA A 23 -13.43 -20.73 -4.98
N ILE A 24 -12.90 -19.68 -4.35
CA ILE A 24 -13.67 -18.53 -3.89
C ILE A 24 -13.84 -17.56 -5.05
N GLU A 25 -15.07 -17.15 -5.31
CA GLU A 25 -15.38 -16.21 -6.37
C GLU A 25 -14.88 -14.79 -6.03
N PHE A 26 -14.08 -14.19 -6.89
CA PHE A 26 -13.56 -12.83 -6.72
C PHE A 26 -13.46 -12.07 -8.03
N GLU A 27 -13.29 -10.75 -7.92
CA GLU A 27 -12.87 -9.88 -9.01
C GLU A 27 -11.77 -8.94 -8.52
N SER A 28 -10.68 -8.84 -9.27
CA SER A 28 -9.62 -7.88 -9.01
C SER A 28 -9.88 -6.55 -9.71
N SER A 29 -9.60 -5.43 -9.04
CA SER A 29 -9.73 -4.10 -9.62
C SER A 29 -8.38 -3.37 -9.67
N LEU A 30 -8.01 -2.93 -10.86
CA LEU A 30 -6.81 -2.13 -11.12
C LEU A 30 -7.18 -0.71 -11.56
N ALA A 31 -6.41 0.27 -11.11
CA ALA A 31 -6.66 1.67 -11.44
C ALA A 31 -6.31 2.08 -12.90
N GLY A 32 -5.69 1.19 -13.69
CA GLY A 32 -5.25 1.52 -15.06
C GLY A 32 -4.10 2.54 -15.13
N ARG A 33 -3.33 2.69 -14.04
CA ARG A 33 -2.23 3.69 -13.93
C ARG A 33 -0.95 3.25 -14.64
N VAL A 34 -0.88 2.00 -15.08
CA VAL A 34 0.28 1.42 -15.76
C VAL A 34 -0.20 0.88 -17.12
N ARG A 35 0.50 1.19 -18.21
CA ARG A 35 0.08 0.81 -19.58
C ARG A 35 -0.05 -0.70 -19.77
N ASN A 36 0.90 -1.47 -19.23
CA ASN A 36 0.90 -2.93 -19.30
C ASN A 36 1.09 -3.52 -17.89
N PRO A 37 0.05 -3.58 -17.04
CA PRO A 37 0.19 -4.07 -15.67
C PRO A 37 0.39 -5.60 -15.66
N ARG A 38 1.12 -6.13 -14.65
CA ARG A 38 1.10 -7.58 -14.40
C ARG A 38 -0.28 -7.92 -13.82
N LEU A 39 -1.08 -8.69 -14.56
CA LEU A 39 -2.43 -9.06 -14.15
C LEU A 39 -2.41 -10.16 -13.06
N PRO A 40 -3.34 -10.13 -12.09
CA PRO A 40 -3.63 -11.29 -11.24
C PRO A 40 -4.30 -12.41 -12.05
N VAL A 41 -4.43 -13.59 -11.44
CA VAL A 41 -5.32 -14.65 -11.93
C VAL A 41 -6.79 -14.23 -11.78
N GLY A 42 -7.68 -14.89 -12.51
CA GLY A 42 -9.12 -14.68 -12.43
C GLY A 42 -9.63 -13.38 -13.07
N PRO A 43 -10.91 -13.02 -12.81
CA PRO A 43 -11.55 -11.84 -13.39
C PRO A 43 -10.90 -10.52 -12.96
N VAL A 44 -10.68 -9.61 -13.92
CA VAL A 44 -10.07 -8.29 -13.66
C VAL A 44 -10.88 -7.18 -14.31
N ARG A 45 -11.19 -6.14 -13.53
CA ARG A 45 -11.66 -4.84 -14.04
C ARG A 45 -10.54 -3.80 -14.01
N ILE A 46 -10.51 -2.94 -15.02
CA ILE A 46 -9.57 -1.83 -15.12
C ILE A 46 -10.33 -0.52 -15.24
N GLY A 47 -10.00 0.45 -14.38
CA GLY A 47 -10.58 1.79 -14.40
C GLY A 47 -11.05 2.26 -13.03
N GLY A 48 -11.36 3.56 -12.93
CA GLY A 48 -11.92 4.14 -11.71
C GLY A 48 -13.34 3.65 -11.42
N PHE A 49 -13.84 3.98 -10.23
CA PHE A 49 -15.24 3.74 -9.85
C PHE A 49 -16.09 5.02 -9.88
N GLY A 50 -15.49 6.20 -10.05
CA GLY A 50 -16.20 7.48 -9.92
C GLY A 50 -16.38 7.92 -8.45
N GLY A 51 -15.33 7.80 -7.64
CA GLY A 51 -15.36 8.17 -6.23
C GLY A 51 -16.01 7.11 -5.32
N ALA A 52 -16.29 7.49 -4.07
CA ALA A 52 -16.92 6.62 -3.08
C ALA A 52 -18.34 6.20 -3.48
N GLU A 53 -19.15 7.14 -3.98
CA GLU A 53 -20.53 6.85 -4.41
C GLU A 53 -20.58 5.85 -5.55
N GLY A 54 -19.71 6.04 -6.56
CA GLY A 54 -19.65 5.12 -7.68
C GLY A 54 -19.12 3.73 -7.28
N LEU A 55 -18.22 3.66 -6.29
CA LEU A 55 -17.83 2.38 -5.70
C LEU A 55 -19.00 1.74 -4.92
N ALA A 56 -19.75 2.48 -4.11
CA ALA A 56 -20.90 1.94 -3.37
C ALA A 56 -21.98 1.36 -4.31
N ARG A 57 -22.24 2.06 -5.42
CA ARG A 57 -23.13 1.58 -6.48
C ARG A 57 -22.61 0.27 -7.08
N TYR A 58 -21.32 0.24 -7.42
CA TYR A 58 -20.67 -0.96 -7.95
C TYR A 58 -20.81 -2.16 -7.01
N LEU A 59 -20.53 -1.96 -5.71
CA LEU A 59 -20.65 -3.01 -4.69
C LEU A 59 -22.07 -3.59 -4.65
N SER A 60 -23.08 -2.71 -4.73
CA SER A 60 -24.50 -3.09 -4.67
C SER A 60 -24.95 -3.82 -5.93
N GLU A 61 -24.68 -3.25 -7.12
CA GLU A 61 -25.09 -3.81 -8.42
C GLU A 61 -24.45 -5.17 -8.70
N ARG A 62 -23.19 -5.35 -8.28
CA ARG A 62 -22.44 -6.60 -8.47
C ARG A 62 -22.60 -7.59 -7.33
N GLY A 63 -23.39 -7.25 -6.31
CA GLY A 63 -23.62 -8.12 -5.15
C GLY A 63 -22.33 -8.46 -4.39
N ILE A 64 -21.37 -7.53 -4.35
CA ILE A 64 -20.09 -7.73 -3.66
C ILE A 64 -20.36 -7.90 -2.16
N ARG A 65 -19.76 -8.95 -1.59
CA ARG A 65 -20.02 -9.35 -0.20
C ARG A 65 -18.88 -9.02 0.76
N ALA A 66 -17.69 -8.78 0.22
CA ALA A 66 -16.54 -8.35 0.99
C ALA A 66 -15.57 -7.59 0.07
N VAL A 67 -14.86 -6.62 0.65
CA VAL A 67 -13.79 -5.90 -0.05
C VAL A 67 -12.47 -6.11 0.69
N VAL A 68 -11.43 -6.45 -0.06
CA VAL A 68 -10.05 -6.38 0.43
C VAL A 68 -9.32 -5.25 -0.28
N ASP A 69 -9.00 -4.20 0.46
CA ASP A 69 -8.10 -3.14 0.02
C ASP A 69 -6.65 -3.60 0.14
N ALA A 70 -6.13 -4.16 -0.95
CA ALA A 70 -4.74 -4.55 -1.13
C ALA A 70 -4.00 -3.56 -2.05
N THR A 71 -4.43 -2.29 -2.09
CA THR A 71 -3.79 -1.25 -2.90
C THR A 71 -2.45 -0.80 -2.29
N HIS A 72 -1.65 -0.06 -3.04
CA HIS A 72 -0.36 0.44 -2.55
C HIS A 72 -0.58 1.36 -1.31
N PRO A 73 0.30 1.38 -0.29
CA PRO A 73 0.13 2.22 0.91
C PRO A 73 -0.12 3.71 0.63
N PHE A 74 0.40 4.22 -0.48
CA PHE A 74 0.21 5.61 -0.93
C PHE A 74 -1.04 5.85 -1.80
N ALA A 75 -1.87 4.83 -2.03
CA ALA A 75 -3.12 4.94 -2.79
C ALA A 75 -4.28 5.47 -1.92
N ALA A 76 -4.02 6.51 -1.11
CA ALA A 76 -4.92 6.97 -0.06
C ALA A 76 -6.34 7.31 -0.56
N GLY A 77 -6.46 7.87 -1.77
CA GLY A 77 -7.76 8.23 -2.33
C GLY A 77 -8.70 7.03 -2.55
N ILE A 78 -8.20 5.92 -3.12
CA ILE A 78 -9.05 4.72 -3.30
C ILE A 78 -9.31 4.03 -1.96
N SER A 79 -8.37 4.03 -1.02
CA SER A 79 -8.58 3.51 0.32
C SER A 79 -9.66 4.28 1.09
N ALA A 80 -9.64 5.61 1.02
CA ALA A 80 -10.68 6.45 1.60
C ALA A 80 -12.05 6.21 0.94
N ASN A 81 -12.07 6.09 -0.40
CA ASN A 81 -13.29 5.75 -1.13
C ASN A 81 -13.84 4.38 -0.75
N ALA A 82 -12.96 3.39 -0.57
CA ALA A 82 -13.34 2.04 -0.14
C ALA A 82 -13.97 2.07 1.24
N ALA A 83 -13.36 2.76 2.20
CA ALA A 83 -13.92 2.91 3.54
C ALA A 83 -15.32 3.54 3.50
N ALA A 84 -15.47 4.68 2.82
CA ALA A 84 -16.77 5.36 2.70
C ALA A 84 -17.83 4.50 1.98
N ALA A 85 -17.46 3.88 0.85
CA ALA A 85 -18.37 3.05 0.06
C ALA A 85 -18.83 1.80 0.80
N CYS A 86 -17.91 1.14 1.50
CA CYS A 86 -18.20 -0.07 2.27
C CYS A 86 -19.13 0.22 3.44
N THR A 87 -18.96 1.36 4.11
CA THR A 87 -19.90 1.83 5.15
C THR A 87 -21.30 2.03 4.58
N VAL A 88 -21.44 2.75 3.46
CA VAL A 88 -22.76 3.01 2.83
C VAL A 88 -23.41 1.71 2.35
N ALA A 89 -22.64 0.84 1.71
CA ALA A 89 -23.14 -0.43 1.17
C ALA A 89 -23.30 -1.54 2.22
N HIS A 90 -22.89 -1.30 3.47
CA HIS A 90 -22.82 -2.29 4.55
C HIS A 90 -22.03 -3.55 4.14
N VAL A 91 -20.91 -3.33 3.45
CA VAL A 91 -20.00 -4.40 2.98
C VAL A 91 -18.76 -4.40 3.88
N PRO A 92 -18.35 -5.55 4.45
CA PRO A 92 -17.15 -5.63 5.26
C PRO A 92 -15.90 -5.30 4.43
N LEU A 93 -15.00 -4.51 5.03
CA LEU A 93 -13.75 -4.06 4.43
C LEU A 93 -12.55 -4.49 5.29
N LEU A 94 -11.56 -5.10 4.63
CA LEU A 94 -10.26 -5.39 5.21
C LEU A 94 -9.17 -4.66 4.42
N ARG A 95 -8.16 -4.12 5.10
CA ARG A 95 -6.94 -3.63 4.46
C ARG A 95 -5.83 -4.68 4.56
N LEU A 96 -5.30 -5.10 3.42
CA LEU A 96 -4.10 -5.94 3.34
C LEU A 96 -2.90 -5.03 3.03
N GLN A 97 -2.11 -4.72 4.05
CA GLN A 97 -0.97 -3.82 3.94
C GLN A 97 0.22 -4.33 4.76
N ARG A 98 1.29 -4.69 4.06
CA ARG A 98 2.58 -5.05 4.68
C ARG A 98 3.13 -3.96 5.61
N PRO A 99 4.01 -4.31 6.57
CA PRO A 99 4.55 -3.36 7.54
C PRO A 99 5.36 -2.22 6.89
N GLY A 100 5.43 -1.10 7.62
CA GLY A 100 6.36 0.01 7.39
C GLY A 100 7.81 -0.44 7.37
N TRP A 101 8.67 0.25 6.64
CA TRP A 101 10.10 0.11 6.90
C TRP A 101 10.48 0.72 8.24
N HIS A 102 11.50 0.13 8.86
CA HIS A 102 12.12 0.65 10.07
C HIS A 102 13.57 1.02 9.76
N ASP A 103 13.93 2.26 10.08
CA ASP A 103 15.30 2.73 10.01
C ASP A 103 16.09 2.17 11.19
N ARG A 104 16.89 1.13 10.92
CA ARG A 104 17.65 0.42 11.96
C ARG A 104 18.78 1.26 12.56
N HIS A 105 19.25 2.26 11.83
CA HIS A 105 20.45 3.03 12.20
C HIS A 105 20.15 4.49 12.52
N GLY A 106 18.89 4.93 12.41
CA GLY A 106 18.49 6.31 12.67
C GLY A 106 19.06 7.34 11.68
N ARG A 107 19.47 6.90 10.49
CA ARG A 107 20.14 7.76 9.49
C ARG A 107 19.19 8.36 8.46
N TRP A 108 17.94 7.92 8.43
CA TRP A 108 16.96 8.36 7.44
C TRP A 108 16.25 9.62 7.92
N THR A 109 16.06 10.55 6.99
CA THR A 109 15.20 11.72 7.22
C THR A 109 13.76 11.35 6.85
N TRP A 110 12.90 11.26 7.85
CA TRP A 110 11.48 11.01 7.64
C TRP A 110 10.72 12.33 7.45
N VAL A 111 9.86 12.38 6.43
CA VAL A 111 9.07 13.57 6.08
C VAL A 111 7.61 13.20 5.84
N ASP A 112 6.70 14.11 6.15
CA ASP A 112 5.26 13.82 6.13
C ASP A 112 4.66 13.84 4.71
N ASP A 113 5.31 14.57 3.79
CA ASP A 113 4.83 14.70 2.42
C ASP A 113 5.96 14.91 1.40
N HIS A 114 5.57 14.96 0.13
CA HIS A 114 6.49 15.09 -1.01
C HIS A 114 7.05 16.52 -1.17
N HIS A 115 6.36 17.54 -0.68
CA HIS A 115 6.89 18.92 -0.67
C HIS A 115 8.00 19.05 0.36
N ALA A 116 7.81 18.49 1.55
CA ALA A 116 8.84 18.36 2.57
C ALA A 116 10.02 17.52 2.07
N ALA A 117 9.75 16.44 1.32
CA ALA A 117 10.80 15.65 0.67
C ALA A 117 11.60 16.47 -0.32
N ALA A 118 10.94 17.26 -1.18
CA ALA A 118 11.61 18.12 -2.16
C ALA A 118 12.49 19.18 -1.49
N ARG A 119 11.98 19.87 -0.46
CA ARG A 119 12.75 20.84 0.34
C ARG A 119 13.98 20.20 0.99
N ASN A 120 13.82 19.01 1.58
CA ASN A 120 14.95 18.30 2.15
C ASN A 120 15.95 17.92 1.05
N ALA A 121 15.49 17.33 -0.05
CA ALA A 121 16.34 16.84 -1.14
C ALA A 121 17.17 17.94 -1.79
N ALA A 122 16.69 19.19 -1.82
CA ALA A 122 17.39 20.33 -2.41
C ALA A 122 18.77 20.64 -1.78
N THR A 123 19.07 20.06 -0.60
CA THR A 123 20.40 20.15 0.04
C THR A 123 21.42 19.16 -0.52
N GLY A 124 20.99 18.15 -1.29
CA GLY A 124 21.85 17.23 -2.03
C GLY A 124 22.25 17.80 -3.39
N ARG A 125 23.16 17.12 -4.11
CA ARG A 125 23.58 17.53 -5.47
C ARG A 125 23.04 16.58 -6.54
N ARG A 126 23.21 15.27 -6.33
CA ARG A 126 22.79 14.20 -7.26
C ARG A 126 21.70 13.36 -6.61
N ILE A 127 20.46 13.59 -7.04
CA ILE A 127 19.26 13.13 -6.33
C ILE A 127 18.61 11.99 -7.11
N PHE A 128 18.32 10.88 -6.44
CA PHE A 128 17.53 9.79 -6.99
C PHE A 128 16.09 9.83 -6.48
N LEU A 129 15.15 10.18 -7.36
CA LEU A 129 13.71 10.12 -7.08
C LEU A 129 13.14 8.75 -7.44
N SER A 130 12.85 7.96 -6.40
CA SER A 130 12.18 6.66 -6.51
C SER A 130 10.71 6.69 -6.08
N THR A 131 10.10 7.88 -6.10
CA THR A 131 8.71 8.12 -5.65
C THR A 131 7.69 7.83 -6.75
N GLY A 132 8.10 7.72 -8.01
CA GLY A 132 7.24 7.40 -9.15
C GLY A 132 6.49 8.59 -9.74
N ARG A 133 5.87 8.39 -10.91
CA ARG A 133 5.39 9.47 -11.79
C ARG A 133 4.34 10.41 -11.20
N GLN A 134 3.44 9.90 -10.34
CA GLN A 134 2.26 10.66 -9.88
C GLN A 134 2.60 11.79 -8.89
N THR A 135 3.84 11.82 -8.40
CA THR A 135 4.29 12.81 -7.42
C THR A 135 5.45 13.64 -7.91
N LEU A 136 5.81 13.48 -9.19
CA LEU A 136 7.01 14.08 -9.77
C LEU A 136 6.91 15.60 -9.89
N ASP A 137 5.70 16.10 -10.19
CA ASP A 137 5.33 17.51 -10.25
C ASP A 137 5.81 18.31 -9.04
N ARG A 138 5.75 17.72 -7.85
CA ARG A 138 6.15 18.35 -6.58
C ARG A 138 7.66 18.57 -6.45
N PHE A 139 8.46 17.89 -7.27
CA PHE A 139 9.92 17.97 -7.26
C PHE A 139 10.48 18.86 -8.37
N VAL A 140 9.75 19.04 -9.48
CA VAL A 140 10.26 19.72 -10.69
C VAL A 140 10.74 21.13 -10.39
N GLY A 141 9.91 21.97 -9.76
CA GLY A 141 10.30 23.33 -9.40
C GLY A 141 11.44 23.38 -8.39
N PRO A 142 11.30 22.75 -7.20
CA PRO A 142 12.32 22.81 -6.16
C PRO A 142 13.69 22.22 -6.53
N LEU A 143 13.73 21.27 -7.47
CA LEU A 143 14.96 20.58 -7.90
C LEU A 143 15.36 20.91 -9.35
N ALA A 144 14.88 22.02 -9.90
CA ALA A 144 15.09 22.39 -11.30
C ALA A 144 16.57 22.56 -11.67
N ALA A 145 17.40 23.00 -10.71
CA ALA A 145 18.84 23.24 -10.90
C ALA A 145 19.72 22.06 -10.47
N HIS A 146 19.13 20.91 -10.13
CA HIS A 146 19.85 19.74 -9.63
C HIS A 146 20.04 18.67 -10.72
N ASP A 147 21.02 17.81 -10.52
CA ASP A 147 21.18 16.56 -11.26
C ASP A 147 20.22 15.52 -10.66
N VAL A 148 19.15 15.17 -11.36
CA VAL A 148 18.11 14.28 -10.83
C VAL A 148 17.95 13.05 -11.70
N LEU A 149 18.14 11.88 -11.09
CA LEU A 149 17.71 10.61 -11.66
C LEU A 149 16.28 10.33 -11.19
N VAL A 150 15.37 10.07 -12.12
CA VAL A 150 13.99 9.70 -11.84
C VAL A 150 13.76 8.28 -12.33
N ARG A 151 13.23 7.40 -11.47
CA ARG A 151 12.76 6.07 -11.92
C ARG A 151 11.24 5.99 -11.96
N VAL A 152 10.70 5.63 -13.12
CA VAL A 152 9.27 5.42 -13.35
C VAL A 152 9.02 4.15 -14.15
N VAL A 153 7.81 3.60 -14.03
CA VAL A 153 7.43 2.39 -14.78
C VAL A 153 7.05 2.73 -16.22
N ASP A 154 6.27 3.80 -16.39
CA ASP A 154 5.85 4.31 -17.70
C ASP A 154 6.44 5.71 -17.90
N PRO A 155 6.62 6.16 -19.16
CA PRO A 155 7.12 7.49 -19.48
C PRO A 155 6.39 8.60 -18.71
N VAL A 156 7.16 9.60 -18.28
CA VAL A 156 6.61 10.84 -17.72
C VAL A 156 5.93 11.63 -18.82
N THR A 157 4.81 12.25 -18.51
CA THR A 157 4.09 13.20 -19.39
C THR A 157 4.29 14.64 -18.96
N THR A 158 4.95 14.86 -17.82
CA THR A 158 5.31 16.17 -17.30
C THR A 158 6.65 16.57 -17.87
N ASP A 159 6.77 17.84 -18.27
CA ASP A 159 8.07 18.40 -18.66
C ASP A 159 9.03 18.37 -17.47
N VAL A 160 10.15 17.68 -17.67
CA VAL A 160 11.24 17.61 -16.69
C VAL A 160 12.41 18.48 -17.16
N PRO A 161 13.17 19.08 -16.23
CA PRO A 161 14.36 19.85 -16.58
C PRO A 161 15.36 19.04 -17.43
N PRO A 162 16.10 19.66 -18.37
CA PRO A 162 17.06 18.95 -19.21
C PRO A 162 18.19 18.23 -18.46
N SER A 163 18.51 18.67 -17.23
CA SER A 163 19.48 18.01 -16.36
C SER A 163 18.96 16.70 -15.75
N TRP A 164 17.67 16.40 -15.88
CA TRP A 164 17.07 15.20 -15.30
C TRP A 164 17.20 14.02 -16.25
N SER A 165 17.59 12.87 -15.69
CA SER A 165 17.61 11.59 -16.39
C SER A 165 16.40 10.75 -15.96
N VAL A 166 15.64 10.23 -16.93
CA VAL A 166 14.47 9.37 -16.66
C VAL A 166 14.81 7.93 -17.00
N LEU A 167 14.86 7.09 -15.98
CA LEU A 167 15.02 5.64 -16.09
C LEU A 167 13.65 4.96 -16.09
N LEU A 168 13.34 4.27 -17.19
CA LEU A 168 12.21 3.35 -17.24
C LEU A 168 12.60 2.03 -16.59
N GLY A 169 11.89 1.65 -15.54
CA GLY A 169 12.18 0.44 -14.79
C GLY A 169 10.96 -0.10 -14.08
N ARG A 170 10.85 -1.43 -14.07
CA ARG A 170 9.87 -2.15 -13.27
C ARG A 170 10.57 -3.28 -12.53
N GLY A 171 10.35 -3.35 -11.22
CA GLY A 171 11.02 -4.33 -10.37
C GLY A 171 10.69 -5.82 -10.67
N PRO A 172 11.28 -6.74 -9.91
CA PRO A 172 11.99 -6.51 -8.65
C PRO A 172 13.31 -5.75 -8.82
N TYR A 173 13.73 -5.03 -7.77
CA TYR A 173 15.00 -4.29 -7.74
C TYR A 173 15.92 -4.94 -6.71
N THR A 174 16.98 -5.60 -7.16
CA THR A 174 17.93 -6.26 -6.26
C THR A 174 18.86 -5.23 -5.62
N ARG A 175 19.43 -5.55 -4.46
CA ARG A 175 20.37 -4.65 -3.78
C ARG A 175 21.62 -4.38 -4.64
N ASP A 176 22.10 -5.37 -5.40
CA ASP A 176 23.28 -5.20 -6.25
C ASP A 176 23.00 -4.30 -7.46
N ASP A 177 21.83 -4.44 -8.10
CA ASP A 177 21.39 -3.55 -9.17
C ASP A 177 21.23 -2.11 -8.66
N GLU A 178 20.64 -1.93 -7.48
CA GLU A 178 20.50 -0.61 -6.87
C GLU A 178 21.86 0.01 -6.52
N ARG A 179 22.78 -0.78 -5.97
CA ARG A 179 24.15 -0.34 -5.67
C ARG A 179 24.87 0.14 -6.92
N LYS A 180 24.79 -0.63 -8.01
CA LYS A 180 25.35 -0.24 -9.31
C LYS A 180 24.72 1.06 -9.81
N LEU A 181 23.39 1.18 -9.75
CA LEU A 181 22.67 2.38 -10.18
C LEU A 181 23.12 3.63 -9.40
N LEU A 182 23.23 3.53 -8.07
CA LEU A 182 23.65 4.63 -7.22
C LEU A 182 25.09 5.07 -7.53
N LEU A 183 26.01 4.12 -7.75
CA LEU A 183 27.41 4.40 -8.07
C LEU A 183 27.58 5.02 -9.47
N ASP A 184 27.00 4.40 -10.50
CA ASP A 184 27.13 4.83 -11.89
C ASP A 184 26.61 6.26 -12.09
N ASN A 185 25.59 6.65 -11.32
CA ASN A 185 25.00 7.99 -11.34
C ASN A 185 25.53 8.93 -10.25
N ARG A 186 26.47 8.47 -9.41
CA ARG A 186 27.07 9.22 -8.29
C ARG A 186 26.02 9.83 -7.36
N ILE A 187 24.95 9.10 -7.09
CA ILE A 187 23.83 9.59 -6.27
C ILE A 187 24.32 9.85 -4.84
N ASP A 188 23.98 11.02 -4.29
CA ASP A 188 24.25 11.39 -2.89
C ASP A 188 22.98 11.43 -2.03
N THR A 189 21.81 11.54 -2.66
CA THR A 189 20.53 11.64 -1.96
C THR A 189 19.48 10.76 -2.63
N LEU A 190 18.92 9.80 -1.89
CA LEU A 190 17.79 8.98 -2.28
C LEU A 190 16.49 9.55 -1.68
N VAL A 191 15.50 9.84 -2.52
CA VAL A 191 14.14 10.13 -2.08
C VAL A 191 13.24 8.94 -2.38
N THR A 192 12.51 8.48 -1.38
CA THR A 192 11.60 7.35 -1.54
C THR A 192 10.33 7.47 -0.70
N LYS A 193 9.37 6.60 -0.99
CA LYS A 193 8.13 6.41 -0.23
C LYS A 193 8.32 5.20 0.66
N ASP A 194 7.77 5.21 1.88
CA ASP A 194 7.65 3.99 2.69
C ASP A 194 6.64 3.02 2.04
N SER A 195 7.10 2.34 0.99
CA SER A 195 6.37 1.31 0.27
C SER A 195 6.28 0.02 1.09
N GLY A 196 7.13 -0.18 2.09
CA GLY A 196 7.26 -1.41 2.84
C GLY A 196 7.74 -2.61 2.02
N GLY A 197 7.82 -3.76 2.68
CA GLY A 197 8.18 -5.03 2.06
C GLY A 197 9.64 -5.15 1.66
N SER A 198 10.05 -6.37 1.32
CA SER A 198 11.42 -6.71 0.90
C SER A 198 11.71 -6.31 -0.55
N PHE A 199 10.73 -6.46 -1.45
CA PHE A 199 10.92 -6.25 -2.90
C PHE A 199 11.40 -4.87 -3.33
N THR A 200 11.19 -3.84 -2.50
CA THR A 200 11.63 -2.46 -2.81
C THR A 200 12.65 -1.93 -1.81
N ARG A 201 13.17 -2.80 -0.92
CA ARG A 201 14.13 -2.46 0.11
C ARG A 201 15.57 -2.36 -0.41
N GLY A 202 15.91 -3.06 -1.50
CA GLY A 202 17.29 -3.11 -2.02
C GLY A 202 17.96 -1.74 -2.20
N LYS A 203 17.19 -0.69 -2.51
CA LYS A 203 17.68 0.69 -2.65
C LYS A 203 18.11 1.33 -1.34
N LEU A 204 17.44 0.97 -0.23
CA LEU A 204 17.74 1.45 1.11
C LEU A 204 19.00 0.76 1.61
N ASP A 205 19.08 -0.56 1.42
CA ASP A 205 20.25 -1.35 1.83
C ASP A 205 21.51 -0.90 1.04
N ALA A 206 21.36 -0.62 -0.26
CA ALA A 206 22.44 -0.06 -1.08
C ALA A 206 22.80 1.39 -0.69
N ALA A 207 21.81 2.22 -0.36
CA ALA A 207 22.06 3.58 0.09
C ALA A 207 22.80 3.61 1.44
N ASP A 208 22.40 2.74 2.36
CA ASP A 208 23.02 2.58 3.68
C ASP A 208 24.50 2.15 3.57
N GLU A 209 24.81 1.21 2.67
CA GLU A 209 26.18 0.77 2.40
C GLU A 209 27.05 1.90 1.82
N LEU A 210 26.50 2.68 0.90
CA LEU A 210 27.22 3.72 0.18
C LEU A 210 27.27 5.07 0.92
N GLY A 211 26.62 5.17 2.09
CA GLY A 211 26.51 6.43 2.83
C GLY A 211 25.64 7.48 2.12
N VAL A 212 24.75 7.04 1.22
CA VAL A 212 23.79 7.92 0.51
C VAL A 212 22.73 8.38 1.48
N ARG A 213 22.45 9.69 1.51
CA ARG A 213 21.41 10.23 2.39
C ARG A 213 20.04 9.74 1.93
N VAL A 214 19.25 9.20 2.87
CA VAL A 214 17.91 8.69 2.56
C VAL A 214 16.84 9.61 3.13
N ILE A 215 15.92 10.06 2.28
CA ILE A 215 14.70 10.77 2.64
C ILE A 215 13.51 9.86 2.38
N VAL A 216 12.75 9.54 3.43
CA VAL A 216 11.59 8.65 3.35
C VAL A 216 10.32 9.45 3.61
N VAL A 217 9.44 9.50 2.61
CA VAL A 217 8.09 10.01 2.76
C VAL A 217 7.27 9.01 3.57
N ARG A 218 6.66 9.47 4.65
CA ARG A 218 5.75 8.68 5.49
C ARG A 218 4.50 8.29 4.72
N ARG A 219 3.92 7.16 5.12
CA ARG A 219 2.62 6.73 4.59
C ARG A 219 1.55 7.72 5.00
N PRO A 220 0.55 7.99 4.14
CA PRO A 220 -0.68 8.63 4.58
C PRO A 220 -1.34 7.82 5.71
N ALA A 221 -2.11 8.49 6.55
CA ALA A 221 -2.93 7.83 7.57
C ALA A 221 -3.89 6.83 6.91
N ALA A 222 -4.05 5.66 7.54
CA ALA A 222 -5.06 4.70 7.11
C ALA A 222 -6.47 5.25 7.41
N PRO A 223 -7.50 4.88 6.63
CA PRO A 223 -8.88 5.23 6.95
C PRO A 223 -9.27 4.73 8.35
N HIS A 224 -9.95 5.58 9.13
CA HIS A 224 -10.41 5.22 10.46
C HIS A 224 -11.37 4.03 10.44
N GLY A 225 -11.26 3.15 11.44
CA GLY A 225 -12.17 2.01 11.63
C GLY A 225 -11.94 0.82 10.69
N VAL A 226 -10.93 0.87 9.81
CA VAL A 226 -10.62 -0.24 8.89
C VAL A 226 -9.57 -1.18 9.51
N ALA A 227 -9.96 -2.43 9.74
CA ALA A 227 -9.05 -3.46 10.19
C ALA A 227 -7.94 -3.68 9.16
N THR A 228 -6.68 -3.73 9.62
CA THR A 228 -5.51 -3.92 8.77
C THR A 228 -4.75 -5.18 9.17
N VAL A 229 -4.42 -6.00 8.18
CA VAL A 229 -3.57 -7.18 8.31
C VAL A 229 -2.38 -7.07 7.37
N ASP A 230 -1.29 -7.76 7.69
CA ASP A 230 -0.01 -7.63 6.98
C ASP A 230 0.35 -8.84 6.11
N SER A 231 -0.45 -9.91 6.16
CA SER A 231 -0.19 -11.16 5.45
C SER A 231 -1.37 -11.59 4.57
N VAL A 232 -1.03 -12.23 3.44
CA VAL A 232 -2.00 -12.80 2.51
C VAL A 232 -2.82 -13.89 3.18
N THR A 233 -2.18 -14.74 4.01
CA THR A 233 -2.84 -15.81 4.76
C THR A 233 -3.93 -15.26 5.68
N THR A 234 -3.63 -14.25 6.49
CA THR A 234 -4.62 -13.67 7.40
C THR A 234 -5.78 -12.99 6.65
N ALA A 235 -5.50 -12.36 5.51
CA ALA A 235 -6.53 -11.77 4.65
C ALA A 235 -7.44 -12.84 4.01
N ARG A 236 -6.85 -13.94 3.52
CA ARG A 236 -7.58 -15.11 3.01
C ARG A 236 -8.48 -15.70 4.09
N ASP A 237 -7.95 -15.95 5.29
CA ASP A 237 -8.74 -16.52 6.38
C ASP A 237 -9.88 -15.60 6.81
N TRP A 238 -9.69 -14.29 6.73
CA TRP A 238 -10.76 -13.32 6.94
C TRP A 238 -11.84 -13.43 5.86
N VAL A 239 -11.46 -13.55 4.58
CA VAL A 239 -12.41 -13.76 3.47
C VAL A 239 -13.24 -15.03 3.69
N LEU A 240 -12.61 -16.14 4.08
CA LEU A 240 -13.31 -17.41 4.34
C LEU A 240 -14.33 -17.25 5.46
N ARG A 241 -13.94 -16.63 6.58
CA ARG A 241 -14.87 -16.36 7.71
C ARG A 241 -16.06 -15.50 7.31
N VAL A 242 -15.86 -14.42 6.54
CA VAL A 242 -17.00 -13.57 6.11
C VAL A 242 -17.86 -14.24 5.05
N SER A 243 -17.34 -15.27 4.36
CA SER A 243 -18.10 -16.08 3.39
C SER A 243 -19.07 -17.06 4.05
N GLU A 244 -18.77 -17.50 5.26
CA GLU A 244 -19.62 -18.42 6.04
C GLU A 244 -20.81 -17.72 6.70
N VAL A 245 -20.76 -16.39 6.86
CA VAL A 245 -21.81 -15.60 7.51
C VAL A 245 -22.97 -15.33 6.55
N ARG A 246 -24.19 -15.80 6.90
CA ARG A 246 -25.39 -15.53 6.09
C ARG A 246 -25.77 -14.04 6.17
N PRO A 247 -26.28 -13.43 5.09
CA PRO A 247 -26.67 -12.01 5.07
C PRO A 247 -27.66 -11.57 6.16
N ALA A 248 -28.44 -12.50 6.74
CA ALA A 248 -29.36 -12.22 7.84
C ALA A 248 -28.64 -11.89 9.16
N ASP A 249 -27.41 -12.40 9.35
CA ASP A 249 -26.67 -12.29 10.61
C ASP A 249 -25.91 -10.95 10.71
N LEU A 250 -25.51 -10.37 9.57
CA LEU A 250 -24.84 -9.07 9.51
C LEU A 250 -25.78 -7.89 9.88
N ARG A 251 -27.08 -8.02 9.62
CA ARG A 251 -28.08 -6.98 9.97
C ARG A 251 -28.41 -6.93 11.47
N ASN A 252 -28.07 -7.99 12.22
CA ASN A 252 -28.33 -8.08 13.66
C ASN A 252 -27.09 -7.79 14.53
N ALA A 253 -25.90 -7.69 13.93
CA ALA A 253 -24.66 -7.43 14.66
C ALA A 253 -24.54 -5.97 15.16
N ASP A 254 -25.18 -5.01 14.47
CA ASP A 254 -25.19 -3.57 14.84
C ASP A 254 -26.01 -3.22 16.09
N ARG A 255 -26.58 -4.21 16.79
CA ARG A 255 -27.39 -4.00 18.00
C ARG A 255 -26.80 -4.56 19.28
N ARG A 256 -25.59 -5.14 19.25
CA ARG A 256 -24.94 -5.60 20.49
C ARG A 256 -23.69 -4.79 20.78
N PRO A 257 -23.59 -4.12 21.94
CA PRO A 257 -22.31 -3.58 22.39
C PRO A 257 -21.31 -4.73 22.56
N PHE A 258 -20.05 -4.47 22.21
CA PHE A 258 -18.90 -5.39 22.20
C PHE A 258 -18.55 -6.02 23.59
N SER A 259 -19.41 -5.89 24.60
CA SER A 259 -19.16 -6.30 25.99
C SER A 259 -19.81 -7.63 26.41
N SER A 260 -20.23 -8.50 25.48
CA SER A 260 -20.80 -9.80 25.86
C SER A 260 -20.36 -10.94 24.94
N LEU A 261 -19.11 -11.37 25.08
CA LEU A 261 -18.71 -12.75 24.79
C LEU A 261 -18.62 -13.51 26.12
N PRO A 262 -19.14 -14.76 26.20
CA PRO A 262 -19.07 -15.54 27.43
C PRO A 262 -17.61 -15.91 27.74
N ALA A 263 -17.24 -15.82 29.02
CA ALA A 263 -15.93 -16.19 29.52
C ALA A 263 -15.60 -17.65 29.17
N VAL A 264 -14.36 -17.87 28.73
CA VAL A 264 -13.77 -19.21 28.57
C VAL A 264 -13.68 -19.87 29.95
N PRO A 265 -14.29 -21.05 30.19
CA PRO A 265 -14.10 -21.75 31.44
C PRO A 265 -12.73 -22.43 31.43
N GLY A 266 -11.83 -22.03 32.34
CA GLY A 266 -10.58 -22.77 32.57
C GLY A 266 -9.30 -21.98 32.83
N ALA A 267 -9.37 -20.77 33.38
CA ALA A 267 -8.18 -20.10 33.92
C ALA A 267 -8.37 -19.81 35.41
N THR A 268 -7.80 -20.67 36.24
CA THR A 268 -7.63 -20.48 37.68
C THR A 268 -6.84 -19.19 37.95
N ALA A 269 -7.42 -18.28 38.73
CA ALA A 269 -6.72 -17.09 39.23
C ALA A 269 -5.66 -17.50 40.28
N PRO A 270 -4.47 -16.85 40.31
CA PRO A 270 -3.58 -16.99 41.44
C PRO A 270 -4.14 -16.18 42.62
N SER A 271 -4.18 -16.82 43.78
CA SER A 271 -4.59 -16.25 45.07
C SER A 271 -3.74 -15.03 45.42
N ALA A 272 -4.39 -13.90 45.68
CA ALA A 272 -3.80 -12.77 46.37
C ALA A 272 -3.55 -13.14 47.85
N GLY A 273 -2.28 -13.31 48.21
CA GLY A 273 -1.84 -13.30 49.60
C GLY A 273 -1.74 -11.85 50.09
N LEU A 274 -2.40 -11.57 51.21
CA LEU A 274 -2.49 -10.27 51.87
C LEU A 274 -1.61 -10.28 53.13
N ARG A 275 -0.87 -9.17 53.36
CA ARG A 275 -0.21 -8.72 54.62
C ARG A 275 1.09 -9.47 55.00
N ALA A 276 2.14 -8.82 55.48
CA ALA A 276 2.27 -7.53 56.17
C ALA A 276 3.38 -6.64 55.58
#